data_AF-A0A8D0KSD4-F1
#
_entry.id   AF-A0A8D0KSD4-F1
#
_cell.length_a   1.000
_cell.length_b   1.000
_cell.length_c   1.000
_cell.angle_alpha   90.00
_cell.angle_beta   90.00
_cell.angle_gamma   90.00
#
_symmetry.space_group_name_H-M   'P 1'
#
loop_
_entity.id
_entity.type
_entity.pdbx_description
1 polymer ?
#
loop_
_entity_poly.entity_id
_entity_poly.type
_entity_poly.pdbx_seq_one_letter_code
_entity_poly.pdbx_strand_id
1 'polypeptide(L)' 'VWSWGDGDYGKLGRGGSDEALKTKRIRDIACGSSHSAAITSSGELYTWGLGEYGRLGHGDNTTQLKPKMVK' A
#
# COMPACT_ATOMS: atom_id res chain seq x y z
N VAL A 1 -2.38 12.29 -2.19
CA VAL A 1 -3.21 11.34 -1.41
C VAL A 1 -2.84 11.51 0.06
N TRP A 2 -3.83 11.61 0.93
CA TRP A 2 -3.62 11.73 2.38
C TRP A 2 -4.31 10.56 3.07
N SER A 3 -3.68 10.01 4.10
CA SER A 3 -4.19 8.91 4.92
C SER A 3 -4.06 9.29 6.40
N TRP A 4 -5.06 8.94 7.19
CA TRP A 4 -5.12 9.17 8.63
C TRP A 4 -5.90 8.03 9.30
N GLY A 5 -5.70 7.83 10.60
CA GLY A 5 -6.31 6.73 11.36
C GLY A 5 -5.27 5.87 12.05
N ASP A 6 -5.65 4.64 12.37
CA ASP A 6 -4.78 3.66 13.04
C ASP A 6 -3.52 3.36 12.20
N GLY A 7 -2.35 3.48 12.83
CA GLY A 7 -1.03 3.34 12.23
C GLY A 7 -0.52 1.91 12.11
N ASP A 8 -1.25 0.95 12.66
CA ASP A 8 -0.83 -0.44 12.73
C ASP A 8 -0.52 -1.04 11.34
N TYR A 9 0.52 -1.86 11.30
CA TYR A 9 1.04 -2.52 10.09
C TYR A 9 1.45 -1.55 8.96
N GLY A 10 1.63 -0.26 9.24
CA GLY A 10 2.04 0.71 8.23
C GLY A 10 0.99 0.94 7.14
N LYS A 11 -0.29 0.60 7.38
CA LYS A 11 -1.41 0.76 6.42
C LYS A 11 -1.64 2.22 6.00
N LEU A 12 -1.15 3.17 6.78
CA LEU A 12 -1.13 4.59 6.41
C LEU A 12 -0.09 4.91 5.32
N GLY A 13 0.91 4.06 5.09
CA GLY A 13 1.96 4.26 4.09
C GLY A 13 2.96 5.37 4.46
N ARG A 14 3.13 5.69 5.75
CA ARG A 14 3.96 6.80 6.26
C ARG A 14 5.35 6.39 6.76
N GLY A 15 5.73 5.12 6.64
CA GLY A 15 6.96 4.57 7.20
C GLY A 15 8.23 4.99 6.45
N GLY A 16 8.77 6.17 6.75
CA GLY A 16 10.15 6.59 6.43
C GLY A 16 10.42 6.99 4.98
N SER A 17 10.62 8.30 4.77
CA SER A 17 11.30 9.06 3.68
C SER A 17 11.20 8.63 2.21
N ASP A 18 10.53 7.54 1.85
CA ASP A 18 10.34 7.13 0.47
C ASP A 18 8.95 7.49 -0.03
N GLU A 19 8.99 8.48 -0.90
CA GLU A 19 7.91 9.14 -1.61
C GLU A 19 7.29 8.25 -2.71
N ALA A 20 7.18 6.93 -2.49
CA ALA A 20 6.88 5.94 -3.53
C ALA A 20 5.61 6.24 -4.36
N LEU A 21 4.61 6.87 -3.73
CA LEU A 21 3.37 7.31 -4.39
C LEU A 21 3.30 8.83 -4.60
N LYS A 22 4.26 9.61 -4.11
CA LYS A 22 4.23 11.08 -4.10
C LYS A 22 4.42 11.67 -5.49
N THR A 23 5.19 10.99 -6.35
CA THR A 23 5.40 11.35 -7.75
C THR A 23 4.40 10.69 -8.71
N LYS A 24 3.52 9.81 -8.19
CA LYS A 24 2.58 9.06 -9.01
C LYS A 24 1.18 9.67 -8.93
N ARG A 25 0.53 9.81 -10.08
CA ARG A 25 -0.89 10.17 -10.14
C ARG A 25 -1.70 8.92 -9.78
N ILE A 26 -2.27 8.92 -8.59
CA ILE A 26 -3.16 7.85 -8.12
C ILE A 26 -4.53 8.06 -8.75
N ARG A 27 -5.05 6.99 -9.36
CA ARG A 27 -6.38 6.96 -9.97
C ARG A 27 -7.42 6.44 -8.98
N ASP A 28 -7.08 5.39 -8.24
CA ASP A 28 -8.02 4.74 -7.32
C ASP A 28 -7.30 4.20 -6.08
N ILE A 29 -8.03 4.11 -4.96
CA ILE A 29 -7.52 3.66 -3.66
C ILE A 29 -8.59 2.80 -2.99
N ALA A 30 -8.17 1.68 -2.42
CA ALA A 30 -9.01 0.85 -1.57
C ALA A 30 -8.32 0.56 -0.24
N CYS A 31 -9.10 0.53 0.84
CA CYS A 31 -8.61 0.20 2.18
C CYS A 31 -9.41 -0.98 2.74
N GLY A 32 -8.70 -2.00 3.22
CA GLY A 32 -9.25 -3.06 4.04
C GLY A 32 -9.06 -2.81 5.53
N SER A 33 -9.29 -3.83 6.35
CA SER A 33 -9.16 -3.76 7.82
C SER A 33 -7.73 -3.43 8.29
N SER A 34 -6.72 -4.05 7.66
CA SER A 34 -5.29 -3.87 8.01
C SER A 34 -4.37 -3.73 6.81
N HIS A 35 -4.91 -3.43 5.63
CA HIS A 35 -4.13 -3.26 4.39
C HIS A 35 -4.77 -2.21 3.48
N SER A 36 -3.98 -1.71 2.55
CA SER A 36 -4.34 -0.65 1.62
C SER A 36 -3.80 -0.98 0.23
N ALA A 37 -4.51 -0.53 -0.79
CA ALA A 37 -4.14 -0.68 -2.18
C ALA A 37 -4.34 0.64 -2.94
N ALA A 38 -3.49 0.89 -3.94
CA ALA A 38 -3.63 2.03 -4.84
C ALA A 38 -3.31 1.63 -6.27
N ILE A 39 -4.08 2.15 -7.21
CA ILE A 39 -3.86 2.01 -8.65
C ILE A 39 -3.45 3.36 -9.20
N THR A 40 -2.32 3.40 -9.91
CA THR A 40 -1.86 4.61 -10.60
C THR A 40 -2.61 4.82 -11.92
N SER A 41 -2.60 6.03 -12.45
CA SER A 41 -3.16 6.30 -13.79
C SER A 41 -2.42 5.57 -14.92
N SER A 42 -1.18 5.12 -14.68
CA SER A 42 -0.41 4.24 -15.57
C SER A 42 -0.81 2.77 -15.47
N GLY A 43 -1.74 2.40 -14.57
CA GLY A 43 -2.20 1.03 -14.38
C GLY A 43 -1.33 0.19 -13.45
N GLU A 44 -0.43 0.80 -12.67
CA GLU A 44 0.42 0.09 -11.71
C GLU A 44 -0.34 -0.10 -10.39
N LEU A 45 -0.33 -1.34 -9.88
CA LEU A 45 -0.95 -1.69 -8.60
C LEU A 45 0.08 -1.69 -7.48
N TYR A 46 -0.25 -1.01 -6.40
CA TYR A 46 0.53 -0.96 -5.16
C TYR A 46 -0.31 -1.49 -4.02
N THR A 47 0.27 -2.34 -3.18
CA THR A 47 -0.35 -2.87 -1.96
C THR A 47 0.60 -2.71 -0.78
N TRP A 48 0.04 -2.43 0.40
CA TRP A 48 0.78 -2.34 1.66
C TRP A 48 -0.13 -2.60 2.86
N GLY A 49 0.47 -2.80 4.03
CA GLY A 49 -0.19 -3.23 5.26
C GLY A 49 0.17 -4.66 5.64
N LEU A 50 -0.72 -5.31 6.39
CA LEU A 50 -0.56 -6.68 6.89
C LEU A 50 -0.45 -7.69 5.73
N GLY A 51 0.61 -8.51 5.73
CA GLY A 51 0.91 -9.47 4.66
C GLY A 51 0.25 -10.84 4.81
N GLU A 52 -0.25 -11.18 5.99
CA GLU A 52 -0.75 -12.52 6.30
C GLU A 52 -1.87 -12.96 5.33
N TYR A 53 -1.92 -14.28 5.06
CA TYR A 53 -2.83 -14.90 4.08
C TYR A 53 -2.62 -14.45 2.63
N GLY A 54 -1.45 -13.91 2.28
CA GLY A 54 -1.11 -13.51 0.91
C GLY A 54 -1.91 -12.32 0.39
N ARG A 55 -2.58 -11.57 1.28
CA ARG A 55 -3.56 -10.53 0.91
C ARG A 55 -2.97 -9.35 0.12
N LEU A 56 -1.66 -9.21 0.12
CA LEU A 56 -0.96 -8.15 -0.62
C LEU A 56 -0.64 -8.55 -2.07
N GLY A 57 -0.79 -9.84 -2.44
CA GLY A 57 -0.57 -10.29 -3.81
C GLY A 57 0.90 -10.38 -4.23
N HIS A 58 1.85 -10.38 -3.28
CA HIS A 58 3.29 -10.47 -3.60
C HIS A 58 3.82 -11.91 -3.74
N GLY A 59 2.97 -12.92 -3.67
CA GLY A 59 3.37 -14.33 -3.62
C GLY A 59 4.01 -14.73 -2.28
N ASP A 60 3.91 -13.87 -1.26
CA ASP A 60 4.43 -14.10 0.08
C ASP A 60 3.42 -13.60 1.14
N ASN A 61 3.68 -13.93 2.42
CA ASN A 61 2.88 -13.50 3.57
C ASN A 61 3.52 -12.30 4.31
N THR A 62 4.42 -11.57 3.66
CA THR A 62 5.27 -10.57 4.32
C THR A 62 4.55 -9.23 4.42
N THR A 63 4.39 -8.73 5.64
CA THR A 63 3.85 -7.39 5.91
C THR A 63 4.70 -6.32 5.23
N GLN A 64 4.04 -5.41 4.50
CA GLN A 64 4.68 -4.31 3.81
C GLN A 64 4.30 -3.01 4.48
N LEU A 65 5.24 -2.36 5.17
CA LEU A 65 4.97 -1.08 5.85
C LEU A 65 4.93 0.11 4.88
N LYS A 66 5.27 -0.11 3.61
CA LYS A 66 5.30 0.88 2.54
C LYS A 66 4.62 0.32 1.28
N PRO A 67 4.03 1.18 0.42
CA PRO A 67 3.51 0.78 -0.88
C PRO A 67 4.55 -0.03 -1.67
N LYS A 68 4.27 -1.31 -1.91
CA LYS A 68 5.07 -2.20 -2.76
C LYS A 68 4.28 -2.49 -4.03
N MET A 69 4.96 -2.42 -5.17
CA MET A 69 4.34 -2.72 -6.45
C MET A 69 4.06 -4.23 -6.53
N VAL A 70 2.85 -4.58 -6.94
CA VAL A 70 2.47 -5.95 -7.31
C VAL A 70 2.95 -6.18 -8.74
N LYS A 71 3.71 -7.27 -8.97
CA LYS A 71 4.26 -7.65 -10.28
C LYS A 71 3.45 -8.75 -10.93
#